data_AF-A0A4Y4YNX8-F1
#
_entry.id   AF-A0A4Y4YNX8-F1
#
_cell.length_a   1.000
_cell.length_b   1.000
_cell.length_c   1.000
_cell.angle_alpha   90.00
_cell.angle_beta   90.00
_cell.angle_gamma   90.00
#
_symmetry.space_group_name_H-M   'P 1'
#
loop_
_entity.id
_entity.type
_entity.pdbx_description
1 polymer ?
#
loop_
_entity_poly.entity_id
_entity_poly.type
_entity_poly.pdbx_seq_one_letter_code
_entity_poly.pdbx_strand_id
1 'polypeptide(L)'
;MKIFKTLSSILVTSVLSVTVIPSTFASTESTATNQTQQTVLFDNSHAQTAGAADWVIDGSFSDYADSMRKQGYQVKELEGESNISEQTLQQAHVLVIPEANNPFKENEQKAIINFVKNGGSVIFISDHYNADRNLNRIDSSESMNGYRRGAYENMTKDMNNEEKNSNVMHNVKSSDWLSQNFGVRFRYNALGDINTQNIVSSKDSFGITKGVQSVSMHAGSTLAITDPNKAKGIIYMPEHLTHSQKWSHAVDQGIYNGGGINEGPYVAISKIGKGKAAFIGDSSLVEDRSPKYLREDNGKPKKTYDGFKEQDNGKLLNNLTTWLGKKESQSSMKDMGIKLDNKTPLLNFEQPENSIEPQKEPWTNPIEGYKWYDRSTFKKGSSGSNQRGADDGVDDKSSSHQNQNAKVELTLPQNIQPHHPFQFTIKLTGYEPNSTINDVRVGLYKDGGKQIGSFSSNRNQFNTPGYSPGQSIKTNGAGEASFTLTAKVTDEIKDANIRVKQGKKILLTQKMNEKF
;
A
#
# COMPACT_ATOMS: atom_id res chain seq x y z
N MET A 1 93.68 28.41 -2.58
CA MET A 1 93.64 29.02 -1.22
C MET A 1 92.42 29.93 -1.16
N LYS A 2 91.56 29.75 -0.15
CA LYS A 2 90.28 30.45 0.03
C LYS A 2 90.46 31.98 0.07
N ILE A 3 89.46 32.75 -0.32
CA ILE A 3 88.68 33.65 0.57
C ILE A 3 87.58 34.40 -0.22
N PHE A 4 86.34 34.08 0.18
CA PHE A 4 85.11 34.87 0.30
C PHE A 4 84.82 36.05 -0.64
N LYS A 5 83.75 35.91 -1.44
CA LYS A 5 82.99 37.03 -2.03
C LYS A 5 81.98 37.55 -1.00
N THR A 6 82.10 38.83 -0.67
CA THR A 6 81.13 39.66 0.06
C THR A 6 79.90 39.92 -0.82
N LEU A 7 78.70 39.53 -0.36
CA LEU A 7 77.43 40.03 -0.87
C LEU A 7 76.96 41.18 0.02
N SER A 8 76.65 42.33 -0.60
CA SER A 8 75.92 43.43 0.02
C SER A 8 74.49 43.01 0.36
N SER A 9 74.09 43.16 1.62
CA SER A 9 72.70 43.07 2.04
C SER A 9 72.07 44.46 2.00
N ILE A 10 71.09 44.66 1.11
CA ILE A 10 70.15 45.78 1.18
C ILE A 10 68.96 45.31 2.02
N LEU A 11 68.70 46.05 3.10
CA LEU A 11 67.57 45.91 4.00
C LEU A 11 66.31 46.40 3.27
N VAL A 12 65.36 45.50 2.96
CA VAL A 12 63.98 45.90 2.59
C VAL A 12 63.08 45.50 3.75
N THR A 13 62.59 46.51 4.46
CA THR A 13 61.56 46.39 5.49
C THR A 13 60.22 46.04 4.83
N SER A 14 59.80 44.78 4.90
CA SER A 14 58.43 44.37 4.61
C SER A 14 57.60 44.43 5.88
N VAL A 15 56.61 45.33 5.91
CA VAL A 15 55.59 45.42 6.95
C VAL A 15 54.68 44.19 6.81
N LEU A 16 54.72 43.26 7.78
CA LEU A 16 53.70 42.23 7.89
C LEU A 16 52.45 42.85 8.54
N SER A 17 51.41 43.06 7.74
CA SER A 17 50.06 43.25 8.25
C SER A 17 49.54 41.90 8.74
N VAL A 18 49.46 41.71 10.06
CA VAL A 18 48.77 40.57 10.67
C VAL A 18 47.27 40.84 10.58
N THR A 19 46.61 40.29 9.58
CA THR A 19 45.15 40.16 9.60
C THR A 19 44.81 39.02 10.56
N VAL A 20 44.35 39.37 11.75
CA VAL A 20 43.68 38.42 12.65
C VAL A 20 42.36 38.05 11.97
N ILE A 21 42.30 36.86 11.37
CA ILE A 21 41.03 36.26 10.95
C ILE A 21 40.35 35.80 12.24
N PRO A 22 39.19 36.36 12.62
CA PRO A 22 38.44 35.80 13.74
C PRO A 22 38.05 34.38 13.36
N SER A 23 38.54 33.41 14.12
CA SER A 23 38.07 32.03 14.06
C SER A 23 36.66 32.01 14.66
N THR A 24 35.65 32.26 13.82
CA THR A 24 34.28 31.93 14.19
C THR A 24 34.17 30.42 14.19
N PHE A 25 34.21 29.83 15.39
CA PHE A 25 33.60 28.53 15.61
C PHE A 25 32.15 28.67 15.17
N ALA A 26 31.83 28.15 13.99
CA ALA A 26 30.45 27.96 13.58
C ALA A 26 29.87 26.93 14.55
N SER A 27 29.21 27.43 15.59
CA SER A 27 28.19 26.70 16.30
C SER A 27 27.27 26.08 15.26
N THR A 28 27.11 24.76 15.31
CA THR A 28 26.04 24.05 14.61
C THR A 28 24.71 24.50 15.20
N GLU A 29 24.29 25.72 14.85
CA GLU A 29 22.91 26.12 14.94
C GLU A 29 22.15 25.23 13.95
N SER A 30 21.52 24.19 14.52
CA SER A 30 20.32 23.60 13.96
C SER A 30 19.39 24.74 13.57
N THR A 31 19.44 25.12 12.30
CA THR A 31 18.39 25.89 11.65
C THR A 31 17.19 24.98 11.57
N ALA A 32 16.49 24.87 12.71
CA ALA A 32 15.07 24.60 12.76
C ALA A 32 14.39 25.78 12.07
N THR A 33 14.48 25.78 10.74
CA THR A 33 13.51 26.48 9.91
C THR A 33 12.16 25.98 10.38
N ASN A 34 11.24 26.90 10.66
CA ASN A 34 9.81 26.60 10.72
C ASN A 34 9.42 26.01 9.35
N GLN A 35 9.73 24.74 9.11
CA GLN A 35 9.11 23.98 8.06
C GLN A 35 7.68 23.82 8.53
N THR A 36 6.79 24.59 7.92
CA THR A 36 5.40 24.14 7.76
C THR A 36 5.48 22.67 7.38
N GLN A 37 5.00 21.79 8.26
CA GLN A 37 5.12 20.36 8.08
C GLN A 37 4.54 20.00 6.70
N GLN A 38 5.41 19.61 5.77
CA GLN A 38 5.00 19.38 4.39
C GLN A 38 3.95 18.25 4.37
N THR A 39 2.89 18.40 3.59
CA THR A 39 1.81 17.40 3.53
C THR A 39 2.06 16.40 2.41
N VAL A 40 1.92 15.11 2.72
CA VAL A 40 1.64 14.08 1.72
C VAL A 40 0.14 13.81 1.72
N LEU A 41 -0.49 13.91 0.56
CA LEU A 41 -1.90 13.64 0.37
C LEU A 41 -2.07 12.31 -0.36
N PHE A 42 -2.77 11.35 0.25
CA PHE A 42 -3.17 10.11 -0.39
C PHE A 42 -4.55 10.27 -1.01
N ASP A 43 -4.73 9.80 -2.24
CA ASP A 43 -6.03 9.70 -2.87
C ASP A 43 -6.82 8.51 -2.30
N ASN A 44 -8.02 8.76 -1.81
CA ASN A 44 -9.04 7.76 -1.47
C ASN A 44 -10.42 8.18 -2.02
N SER A 45 -10.44 8.91 -3.15
CA SER A 45 -11.69 9.31 -3.80
C SER A 45 -11.98 8.58 -5.10
N HIS A 46 -11.02 7.79 -5.60
CA HIS A 46 -11.13 6.98 -6.81
C HIS A 46 -11.28 5.48 -6.49
N ALA A 47 -12.03 5.17 -5.44
CA ALA A 47 -12.36 3.81 -5.01
C ALA A 47 -11.15 2.93 -4.62
N GLN A 48 -10.19 3.50 -3.88
CA GLN A 48 -9.05 2.79 -3.29
C GLN A 48 -9.44 1.71 -2.26
N THR A 49 -10.71 1.60 -1.93
CA THR A 49 -11.28 0.57 -1.05
C THR A 49 -12.18 -0.43 -1.79
N ALA A 50 -12.20 -0.40 -3.12
CA ALA A 50 -13.04 -1.26 -3.95
C ALA A 50 -12.67 -2.73 -3.80
N GLY A 51 -13.69 -3.62 -3.74
CA GLY A 51 -13.46 -5.06 -3.72
C GLY A 51 -12.38 -5.49 -2.72
N ALA A 52 -11.27 -6.04 -3.21
CA ALA A 52 -10.16 -6.51 -2.38
C ALA A 52 -9.19 -5.40 -1.95
N ALA A 53 -9.21 -4.24 -2.60
CA ALA A 53 -8.33 -3.11 -2.31
C ALA A 53 -8.66 -2.45 -0.97
N ASP A 54 -7.65 -1.97 -0.27
CA ASP A 54 -7.82 -1.18 0.95
C ASP A 54 -6.64 -0.26 1.19
N TRP A 55 -6.35 0.57 0.19
CA TRP A 55 -5.09 1.31 0.04
C TRP A 55 -5.11 2.67 0.74
N VAL A 56 -5.60 2.69 1.98
CA VAL A 56 -5.79 3.90 2.80
C VAL A 56 -4.69 4.04 3.85
N ILE A 57 -4.45 5.26 4.34
CA ILE A 57 -3.31 5.61 5.19
C ILE A 57 -3.30 4.97 6.59
N ASP A 58 -4.44 4.39 7.00
CA ASP A 58 -4.65 3.63 8.22
C ASP A 58 -5.26 2.24 7.95
N GLY A 59 -5.14 1.79 6.69
CA GLY A 59 -5.46 0.47 6.21
C GLY A 59 -4.23 -0.16 5.57
N SER A 60 -4.40 -0.92 4.51
CA SER A 60 -3.32 -1.74 3.93
C SER A 60 -2.18 -0.95 3.29
N PHE A 61 -2.14 0.37 3.38
CA PHE A 61 -1.00 1.23 3.01
C PHE A 61 -0.38 1.94 4.23
N SER A 62 -0.75 1.53 5.46
CA SER A 62 -0.36 2.16 6.72
C SER A 62 1.15 2.18 6.96
N ASP A 63 1.88 1.12 6.60
CA ASP A 63 3.33 1.04 6.78
C ASP A 63 4.05 2.07 5.89
N TYR A 64 3.55 2.29 4.67
CA TYR A 64 4.10 3.32 3.80
C TYR A 64 3.76 4.73 4.30
N ALA A 65 2.51 4.96 4.73
CA ALA A 65 2.11 6.20 5.38
C ALA A 65 2.97 6.50 6.62
N ASP A 66 3.23 5.50 7.46
CA ASP A 66 4.09 5.63 8.65
C ASP A 66 5.55 5.89 8.28
N SER A 67 6.05 5.31 7.19
CA SER A 67 7.38 5.63 6.65
C SER A 67 7.49 7.11 6.25
N MET A 68 6.43 7.69 5.66
CA MET A 68 6.39 9.12 5.35
C MET A 68 6.28 9.99 6.60
N ARG A 69 5.48 9.59 7.60
CA ARG A 69 5.41 10.28 8.90
C ARG A 69 6.78 10.30 9.60
N LYS A 70 7.52 9.18 9.56
CA LYS A 70 8.90 9.09 10.09
C LYS A 70 9.89 9.99 9.35
N GLN A 71 9.63 10.30 8.08
CA GLN A 71 10.38 11.29 7.30
C GLN A 71 9.97 12.75 7.60
N GLY A 72 9.03 12.96 8.53
CA GLY A 72 8.61 14.28 9.00
C GLY A 72 7.38 14.86 8.30
N TYR A 73 6.80 14.15 7.32
CA TYR A 73 5.61 14.63 6.62
C TYR A 73 4.35 14.54 7.48
N GLN A 74 3.44 15.49 7.29
CA GLN A 74 2.04 15.32 7.67
C GLN A 74 1.37 14.45 6.60
N VAL A 75 0.80 13.31 6.98
CA VAL A 75 0.10 12.43 6.02
C VAL A 75 -1.40 12.62 6.18
N LYS A 76 -2.08 12.98 5.07
CA LYS A 76 -3.52 13.18 4.97
C LYS A 76 -4.09 12.34 3.84
N GLU A 77 -5.41 12.19 3.85
CA GLU A 77 -6.16 11.46 2.83
C GLU A 77 -7.24 12.36 2.22
N LEU A 78 -7.45 12.24 0.91
CA LEU A 78 -8.57 12.80 0.18
C LEU A 78 -9.68 11.76 0.15
N GLU A 79 -10.66 11.89 1.02
CA GLU A 79 -11.72 10.89 1.19
C GLU A 79 -12.98 11.22 0.38
N GLY A 80 -13.84 10.21 0.23
CA GLY A 80 -15.22 10.44 -0.17
C GLY A 80 -15.40 10.59 -1.68
N GLU A 81 -16.30 11.49 -2.09
CA GLU A 81 -16.53 11.86 -3.49
C GLU A 81 -15.75 13.13 -3.87
N SER A 82 -14.72 13.47 -3.09
CA SER A 82 -13.88 14.65 -3.32
C SER A 82 -13.08 14.47 -4.61
N ASN A 83 -13.02 15.47 -5.49
CA ASN A 83 -12.20 15.37 -6.70
C ASN A 83 -10.77 15.89 -6.44
N ILE A 84 -9.80 15.37 -7.19
CA ILE A 84 -8.46 15.96 -7.22
C ILE A 84 -8.54 17.28 -7.98
N SER A 85 -8.14 18.39 -7.34
CA SER A 85 -8.25 19.73 -7.91
C SER A 85 -7.07 20.58 -7.51
N GLU A 86 -6.87 21.73 -8.17
CA GLU A 86 -5.84 22.67 -7.76
C GLU A 86 -6.01 23.13 -6.31
N GLN A 87 -7.25 23.25 -5.83
CA GLN A 87 -7.56 23.61 -4.45
C GLN A 87 -7.17 22.52 -3.46
N THR A 88 -7.48 21.24 -3.74
CA THR A 88 -7.12 20.14 -2.83
C THR A 88 -5.61 19.89 -2.81
N LEU A 89 -4.92 20.16 -3.92
CA LEU A 89 -3.47 20.01 -4.05
C LEU A 89 -2.67 21.22 -3.54
N GLN A 90 -3.29 22.36 -3.26
CA GLN A 90 -2.59 23.60 -2.90
C GLN A 90 -1.67 23.45 -1.67
N GLN A 91 -2.02 22.58 -0.72
CA GLN A 91 -1.25 22.33 0.50
C GLN A 91 -0.40 21.06 0.42
N ALA A 92 -0.56 20.25 -0.63
CA ALA A 92 0.20 19.03 -0.81
C ALA A 92 1.61 19.35 -1.31
N HIS A 93 2.60 18.60 -0.82
CA HIS A 93 3.94 18.56 -1.39
C HIS A 93 4.13 17.30 -2.23
N VAL A 94 3.56 16.18 -1.77
CA VAL A 94 3.48 14.93 -2.53
C VAL A 94 2.02 14.48 -2.59
N LEU A 95 1.58 14.04 -3.76
CA LEU A 95 0.33 13.31 -3.98
C LEU A 95 0.65 11.82 -4.17
N VAL A 96 -0.06 10.93 -3.49
CA VAL A 96 0.03 9.48 -3.69
C VAL A 96 -1.32 9.03 -4.24
N ILE A 97 -1.29 8.29 -5.35
CA ILE A 97 -2.48 7.72 -6.00
C ILE A 97 -2.32 6.19 -5.96
N PRO A 98 -2.85 5.54 -4.91
CA PRO A 98 -2.91 4.10 -4.83
C PRO A 98 -3.98 3.57 -5.77
N GLU A 99 -3.66 2.58 -6.60
CA GLU A 99 -4.51 1.74 -7.46
C GLU A 99 -5.94 2.29 -7.64
N ALA A 100 -6.06 3.39 -8.38
CA ALA A 100 -7.34 4.06 -8.60
C ALA A 100 -8.26 3.13 -9.40
N ASN A 101 -9.42 2.79 -8.84
CA ASN A 101 -10.40 1.90 -9.46
C ASN A 101 -11.53 2.65 -10.17
N ASN A 102 -11.56 3.98 -10.09
CA ASN A 102 -12.44 4.84 -10.88
C ASN A 102 -11.59 5.77 -11.77
N PRO A 103 -12.07 6.14 -12.97
CA PRO A 103 -11.32 6.98 -13.91
C PRO A 103 -11.17 8.43 -13.45
N PHE A 104 -10.03 9.05 -13.77
CA PHE A 104 -9.83 10.49 -13.58
C PHE A 104 -10.53 11.31 -14.67
N LYS A 105 -11.19 12.39 -14.26
CA LYS A 105 -11.77 13.36 -15.18
C LYS A 105 -10.71 14.29 -15.79
N GLU A 106 -11.02 14.91 -16.93
CA GLU A 106 -10.09 15.80 -17.63
C GLU A 106 -9.54 16.94 -16.75
N ASN A 107 -10.37 17.48 -15.84
CA ASN A 107 -9.97 18.53 -14.91
C ASN A 107 -9.02 18.03 -13.81
N GLU A 108 -9.18 16.79 -13.36
CA GLU A 108 -8.32 16.16 -12.36
C GLU A 108 -6.94 15.86 -12.95
N GLN A 109 -6.92 15.30 -14.18
CA GLN A 109 -5.68 15.10 -14.92
C GLN A 109 -4.91 16.42 -15.11
N LYS A 110 -5.62 17.50 -15.50
CA LYS A 110 -5.03 18.85 -15.61
C LYS A 110 -4.49 19.37 -14.27
N ALA A 111 -5.25 19.20 -13.18
CA ALA A 111 -4.81 19.61 -11.84
C ALA A 111 -3.52 18.89 -11.42
N ILE A 112 -3.42 17.57 -11.65
CA ILE A 112 -2.22 16.79 -11.35
C ILE A 112 -1.04 17.26 -12.20
N ILE A 113 -1.23 17.46 -13.51
CA ILE A 113 -0.18 17.98 -14.40
C ILE A 113 0.32 19.35 -13.92
N ASN A 114 -0.59 20.27 -13.59
CA ASN A 114 -0.25 21.61 -13.12
C ASN A 114 0.48 21.55 -11.77
N PHE A 115 0.01 20.74 -10.85
CA PHE A 115 0.64 20.50 -9.56
C PHE A 115 2.10 20.06 -9.72
N VAL A 116 2.36 19.08 -10.57
CA VAL A 116 3.74 18.60 -10.80
C VAL A 116 4.58 19.66 -11.53
N LYS A 117 4.07 20.28 -12.59
CA LYS A 117 4.81 21.34 -13.31
C LYS A 117 5.24 22.49 -12.39
N ASN A 118 4.43 22.79 -11.37
CA ASN A 118 4.67 23.84 -10.40
C ASN A 118 5.54 23.42 -9.20
N GLY A 119 6.01 22.18 -9.14
CA GLY A 119 6.99 21.72 -8.15
C GLY A 119 6.46 20.71 -7.14
N GLY A 120 5.19 20.30 -7.25
CA GLY A 120 4.66 19.15 -6.54
C GLY A 120 5.22 17.83 -7.07
N SER A 121 5.11 16.78 -6.27
CA SER A 121 5.51 15.44 -6.66
C SER A 121 4.33 14.48 -6.62
N VAL A 122 4.26 13.50 -7.53
CA VAL A 122 3.17 12.51 -7.53
C VAL A 122 3.70 11.08 -7.60
N ILE A 123 3.06 10.14 -6.90
CA ILE A 123 3.32 8.71 -6.99
C ILE A 123 2.06 8.03 -7.52
N PHE A 124 2.18 7.35 -8.66
CA PHE A 124 1.14 6.48 -9.21
C PHE A 124 1.50 5.03 -8.91
N ILE A 125 0.56 4.29 -8.32
CA ILE A 125 0.75 2.88 -7.97
C ILE A 125 -0.39 2.12 -8.63
N SER A 126 -0.12 1.45 -9.74
CA SER A 126 -1.11 0.66 -10.48
C SER A 126 -1.03 -0.81 -10.08
N ASP A 127 -1.88 -1.61 -10.70
CA ASP A 127 -1.76 -3.06 -10.75
C ASP A 127 -1.89 -3.57 -12.21
N HIS A 128 -1.82 -4.88 -12.40
CA HIS A 128 -1.95 -5.59 -13.66
C HIS A 128 -3.31 -5.39 -14.35
N TYR A 129 -3.40 -5.74 -15.64
CA TYR A 129 -4.69 -5.81 -16.34
C TYR A 129 -5.54 -6.97 -15.81
N ASN A 130 -6.86 -6.82 -15.76
CA ASN A 130 -7.79 -7.71 -15.08
C ASN A 130 -7.68 -7.68 -13.53
N ALA A 131 -7.31 -6.51 -12.98
CA ALA A 131 -7.31 -6.17 -11.56
C ALA A 131 -8.48 -5.24 -11.14
N ASP A 132 -9.50 -5.04 -11.99
CA ASP A 132 -10.71 -4.28 -11.68
C ASP A 132 -11.38 -4.82 -10.40
N ARG A 133 -11.34 -4.02 -9.33
CA ARG A 133 -11.81 -4.43 -8.01
C ARG A 133 -13.29 -4.17 -7.78
N ASN A 134 -13.92 -3.27 -8.53
CA ASN A 134 -15.33 -2.90 -8.35
C ASN A 134 -16.25 -3.37 -9.50
N LEU A 135 -15.70 -4.05 -10.51
CA LEU A 135 -16.41 -4.59 -11.67
C LEU A 135 -17.00 -3.49 -12.58
N ASN A 136 -16.33 -2.34 -12.68
CA ASN A 136 -16.73 -1.24 -13.55
C ASN A 136 -16.13 -1.32 -14.97
N ARG A 137 -15.28 -2.34 -15.24
CA ARG A 137 -14.53 -2.58 -16.49
C ARG A 137 -13.31 -1.66 -16.69
N ILE A 138 -12.85 -1.00 -15.64
CA ILE A 138 -11.72 -0.07 -15.66
C ILE A 138 -10.68 -0.60 -14.69
N ASP A 139 -9.61 -1.15 -15.22
CA ASP A 139 -8.44 -1.51 -14.42
C ASP A 139 -7.71 -0.26 -13.93
N SER A 140 -6.91 -0.40 -12.87
CA SER A 140 -6.16 0.74 -12.33
C SER A 140 -5.17 1.33 -13.33
N SER A 141 -4.55 0.49 -14.15
CA SER A 141 -3.69 0.93 -15.25
C SER A 141 -4.44 1.77 -16.27
N GLU A 142 -5.70 1.44 -16.56
CA GLU A 142 -6.58 2.15 -17.49
C GLU A 142 -7.09 3.47 -16.92
N SER A 143 -7.49 3.47 -15.64
CA SER A 143 -7.83 4.70 -14.92
C SER A 143 -6.64 5.68 -14.96
N MET A 144 -5.44 5.21 -14.60
CA MET A 144 -4.24 6.03 -14.55
C MET A 144 -3.81 6.49 -15.95
N ASN A 145 -3.82 5.61 -16.96
CA ASN A 145 -3.47 5.99 -18.33
C ASN A 145 -4.49 6.95 -18.95
N GLY A 146 -5.76 6.89 -18.52
CA GLY A 146 -6.87 7.72 -18.96
C GLY A 146 -7.70 7.11 -20.08
N TYR A 147 -7.63 5.79 -20.30
CA TYR A 147 -8.39 5.09 -21.35
C TYR A 147 -8.49 3.60 -21.09
N ARG A 148 -9.51 2.95 -21.67
CA ARG A 148 -9.73 1.50 -21.60
C ARG A 148 -9.18 0.76 -22.82
N ARG A 149 -8.56 -0.39 -22.58
CA ARG A 149 -8.12 -1.38 -23.57
C ARG A 149 -9.32 -1.87 -24.38
N GLY A 150 -9.26 -1.77 -25.70
CA GLY A 150 -10.38 -2.17 -26.57
C GLY A 150 -11.59 -1.24 -26.57
N ALA A 151 -11.48 -0.08 -25.91
CA ALA A 151 -12.54 0.91 -25.79
C ALA A 151 -12.00 2.36 -25.81
N TYR A 152 -10.90 2.61 -26.53
CA TYR A 152 -10.27 3.93 -26.60
C TYR A 152 -11.22 5.02 -27.14
N GLU A 153 -12.01 4.75 -28.18
CA GLU A 153 -12.95 5.75 -28.71
C GLU A 153 -14.14 6.03 -27.77
N ASN A 154 -14.45 5.10 -26.87
CA ASN A 154 -15.58 5.23 -25.95
C ASN A 154 -15.36 4.40 -24.68
N MET A 155 -14.85 5.03 -23.60
CA MET A 155 -14.67 4.35 -22.30
C MET A 155 -15.97 3.79 -21.71
N THR A 156 -17.13 4.24 -22.17
CA THR A 156 -18.43 3.74 -21.70
C THR A 156 -18.96 2.54 -22.51
N LYS A 157 -18.16 1.99 -23.42
CA LYS A 157 -18.50 0.77 -24.16
C LYS A 157 -18.91 -0.33 -23.17
N ASP A 158 -20.04 -0.99 -23.47
CA ASP A 158 -20.65 -2.07 -22.69
C ASP A 158 -21.12 -1.71 -21.26
N MET A 159 -21.14 -0.41 -20.91
CA MET A 159 -21.84 0.09 -19.73
C MET A 159 -23.35 0.28 -20.01
N ASN A 160 -24.16 0.03 -18.99
CA ASN A 160 -25.60 0.32 -19.01
C ASN A 160 -25.87 1.83 -18.87
N ASN A 161 -27.14 2.23 -18.99
CA ASN A 161 -27.53 3.65 -18.93
C ASN A 161 -27.27 4.30 -17.58
N GLU A 162 -27.38 3.58 -16.46
CA GLU A 162 -27.13 4.13 -15.13
C GLU A 162 -25.63 4.35 -14.90
N GLU A 163 -24.79 3.38 -15.29
CA GLU A 163 -23.32 3.49 -15.25
C GLU A 163 -22.83 4.71 -16.05
N LYS A 164 -23.31 4.86 -17.30
CA LYS A 164 -22.97 5.96 -18.21
C LYS A 164 -23.29 7.34 -17.66
N ASN A 165 -24.42 7.45 -16.96
CA ASN A 165 -24.91 8.72 -16.43
C ASN A 165 -24.51 8.96 -14.96
N SER A 166 -23.69 8.09 -14.39
CA SER A 166 -23.21 8.25 -13.01
C SER A 166 -22.29 9.46 -12.85
N ASN A 167 -22.23 10.00 -11.63
CA ASN A 167 -21.32 11.10 -11.28
C ASN A 167 -19.83 10.75 -11.47
N VAL A 168 -19.50 9.46 -11.41
CA VAL A 168 -18.14 8.94 -11.62
C VAL A 168 -17.75 9.04 -13.09
N MET A 169 -18.64 8.67 -14.01
CA MET A 169 -18.39 8.73 -15.46
C MET A 169 -18.62 10.11 -16.08
N HIS A 170 -19.29 11.02 -15.36
CA HIS A 170 -19.54 12.35 -15.85
C HIS A 170 -18.23 13.11 -16.17
N ASN A 171 -18.09 13.59 -17.41
CA ASN A 171 -16.90 14.26 -17.95
C ASN A 171 -15.62 13.41 -18.02
N VAL A 172 -15.75 12.09 -17.99
CA VAL A 172 -14.65 11.19 -18.33
C VAL A 172 -14.48 11.16 -19.86
N LYS A 173 -13.25 11.33 -20.32
CA LYS A 173 -12.88 11.20 -21.73
C LYS A 173 -11.58 10.43 -21.85
N SER A 174 -11.52 9.60 -22.89
CA SER A 174 -10.28 8.90 -23.24
C SER A 174 -9.16 9.88 -23.54
N SER A 175 -7.99 9.58 -23.01
CA SER A 175 -6.75 10.30 -23.26
C SER A 175 -5.59 9.34 -22.98
N ASP A 176 -4.41 9.60 -23.53
CA ASP A 176 -3.17 8.90 -23.16
C ASP A 176 -2.27 9.86 -22.36
N TRP A 177 -2.86 10.51 -21.35
CA TRP A 177 -2.30 11.72 -20.74
C TRP A 177 -0.98 11.46 -19.99
N LEU A 178 -0.78 10.27 -19.41
CA LEU A 178 0.49 9.92 -18.78
C LEU A 178 1.63 9.86 -19.79
N SER A 179 1.41 9.21 -20.93
CA SER A 179 2.41 9.12 -22.00
C SER A 179 2.71 10.51 -22.58
N GLN A 180 1.67 11.29 -22.86
CA GLN A 180 1.80 12.64 -23.43
C GLN A 180 2.52 13.61 -22.49
N ASN A 181 2.27 13.53 -21.19
CA ASN A 181 2.78 14.51 -20.22
C ASN A 181 4.02 14.04 -19.49
N PHE A 182 4.06 12.81 -19.00
CA PHE A 182 5.12 12.26 -18.17
C PHE A 182 6.09 11.34 -18.90
N GLY A 183 5.76 10.88 -20.12
CA GLY A 183 6.62 9.98 -20.90
C GLY A 183 6.58 8.52 -20.44
N VAL A 184 5.50 8.13 -19.74
CA VAL A 184 5.30 6.78 -19.19
C VAL A 184 3.89 6.30 -19.50
N ARG A 185 3.72 5.00 -19.68
CA ARG A 185 2.40 4.32 -19.75
C ARG A 185 2.43 3.05 -18.92
N PHE A 186 1.39 2.76 -18.13
CA PHE A 186 1.22 1.43 -17.54
C PHE A 186 0.86 0.43 -18.62
N ARG A 187 1.54 -0.72 -18.68
CA ARG A 187 1.25 -1.75 -19.69
C ARG A 187 0.17 -2.69 -19.19
N TYR A 188 -0.45 -3.42 -20.12
CA TYR A 188 -1.51 -4.39 -19.79
C TYR A 188 -1.00 -5.77 -19.40
N ASN A 189 0.32 -5.94 -19.31
CA ASN A 189 0.89 -7.23 -19.00
C ASN A 189 0.64 -7.61 -17.53
N ALA A 190 0.67 -8.91 -17.27
CA ALA A 190 0.36 -9.48 -15.96
C ALA A 190 1.38 -10.59 -15.67
N LEU A 191 2.47 -10.19 -15.03
CA LEU A 191 3.52 -11.05 -14.57
C LEU A 191 3.13 -11.66 -13.22
N GLY A 192 3.60 -12.86 -12.90
CA GLY A 192 3.28 -13.56 -11.66
C GLY A 192 4.17 -13.11 -10.49
N ASP A 193 4.39 -14.04 -9.55
CA ASP A 193 5.26 -13.79 -8.39
C ASP A 193 6.73 -13.78 -8.81
N ILE A 194 7.40 -12.63 -8.70
CA ILE A 194 8.78 -12.45 -9.16
C ILE A 194 9.55 -11.55 -8.19
N ASN A 195 10.72 -12.03 -7.75
CA ASN A 195 11.73 -11.14 -7.16
C ASN A 195 12.71 -10.72 -8.25
N THR A 196 13.10 -9.44 -8.24
CA THR A 196 14.09 -8.91 -9.18
C THR A 196 15.27 -8.28 -8.46
N GLN A 197 16.46 -8.43 -9.06
CA GLN A 197 17.69 -7.73 -8.71
C GLN A 197 18.17 -6.84 -9.86
N ASN A 198 17.37 -6.73 -10.93
CA ASN A 198 17.66 -5.88 -12.07
C ASN A 198 17.34 -4.42 -11.73
N ILE A 199 18.26 -3.79 -11.01
CA ILE A 199 18.11 -2.51 -10.34
C ILE A 199 19.14 -1.53 -10.91
N VAL A 200 18.67 -0.36 -11.34
CA VAL A 200 19.54 0.70 -11.86
C VAL A 200 20.44 1.23 -10.74
N SER A 201 21.68 1.60 -11.10
CA SER A 201 22.66 2.10 -10.14
C SER A 201 22.12 3.29 -9.33
N SER A 202 22.51 3.40 -8.05
CA SER A 202 22.11 4.53 -7.19
C SER A 202 22.48 5.89 -7.77
N LYS A 203 23.51 5.98 -8.63
CA LYS A 203 23.90 7.21 -9.30
C LYS A 203 22.89 7.60 -10.38
N ASP A 204 22.47 6.64 -11.20
CA ASP A 204 21.54 6.86 -12.31
C ASP A 204 20.07 6.82 -11.87
N SER A 205 19.81 6.56 -10.59
CA SER A 205 18.49 6.60 -9.95
C SER A 205 18.36 7.68 -8.86
N PHE A 206 19.25 8.68 -8.84
CA PHE A 206 19.19 9.81 -7.89
C PHE A 206 19.21 9.40 -6.40
N GLY A 207 19.83 8.28 -6.06
CA GLY A 207 19.88 7.74 -4.71
C GLY A 207 18.69 6.86 -4.34
N ILE A 208 17.69 6.72 -5.21
CA ILE A 208 16.46 5.95 -4.92
C ILE A 208 16.81 4.48 -4.66
N THR A 209 17.70 3.89 -5.47
CA THR A 209 18.08 2.47 -5.35
C THR A 209 19.23 2.22 -4.37
N LYS A 210 19.62 3.23 -3.56
CA LYS A 210 20.74 3.10 -2.62
C LYS A 210 20.44 2.01 -1.58
N GLY A 211 21.23 0.94 -1.62
CA GLY A 211 21.16 -0.16 -0.67
C GLY A 211 19.93 -1.06 -0.84
N VAL A 212 19.26 -0.99 -2.00
CA VAL A 212 18.18 -1.90 -2.42
C VAL A 212 18.85 -3.02 -3.22
N GLN A 213 18.73 -4.26 -2.77
CA GLN A 213 19.31 -5.44 -3.42
C GLN A 213 18.28 -6.23 -4.22
N SER A 214 17.04 -6.29 -3.72
CA SER A 214 15.94 -6.93 -4.43
C SER A 214 14.60 -6.28 -4.10
N VAL A 215 13.63 -6.41 -5.00
CA VAL A 215 12.22 -6.08 -4.75
C VAL A 215 11.32 -7.22 -5.23
N SER A 216 10.17 -7.39 -4.58
CA SER A 216 9.16 -8.38 -4.95
C SER A 216 8.05 -7.78 -5.81
N MET A 217 7.36 -8.66 -6.55
CA MET A 217 6.13 -8.43 -7.30
C MET A 217 5.19 -9.61 -7.03
N HIS A 218 3.90 -9.34 -6.86
CA HIS A 218 2.85 -10.36 -6.70
C HIS A 218 1.66 -10.11 -7.61
N ALA A 219 1.72 -10.69 -8.82
CA ALA A 219 0.77 -10.39 -9.89
C ALA A 219 0.83 -8.89 -10.24
N GLY A 220 1.72 -8.47 -11.14
CA GLY A 220 1.92 -7.04 -11.42
C GLY A 220 2.08 -6.71 -12.90
N SER A 221 2.06 -5.42 -13.21
CA SER A 221 2.39 -4.90 -14.54
C SER A 221 3.79 -4.28 -14.59
N THR A 222 4.27 -4.13 -15.81
CA THR A 222 5.40 -3.22 -16.10
C THR A 222 4.88 -1.93 -16.73
N LEU A 223 5.79 -0.99 -16.94
CA LEU A 223 5.54 0.28 -17.60
C LEU A 223 6.30 0.37 -18.91
N ALA A 224 5.85 1.25 -19.79
CA ALA A 224 6.56 1.63 -20.98
C ALA A 224 7.15 3.03 -20.81
N ILE A 225 8.44 3.19 -21.14
CA ILE A 225 9.03 4.51 -21.38
C ILE A 225 8.64 4.95 -22.78
N THR A 226 7.78 5.96 -22.89
CA THR A 226 7.28 6.49 -24.17
C THR A 226 8.04 7.75 -24.61
N ASP A 227 8.61 8.50 -23.66
CA ASP A 227 9.52 9.62 -23.89
C ASP A 227 10.69 9.62 -22.89
N PRO A 228 11.88 9.14 -23.29
CA PRO A 228 13.03 9.07 -22.39
C PRO A 228 13.61 10.44 -22.02
N ASN A 229 13.20 11.53 -22.67
CA ASN A 229 13.59 12.88 -22.23
C ASN A 229 12.85 13.30 -20.94
N LYS A 230 11.72 12.65 -20.64
CA LYS A 230 10.88 12.94 -19.47
C LYS A 230 10.93 11.84 -18.43
N ALA A 231 11.15 10.59 -18.82
CA ALA A 231 11.05 9.44 -17.94
C ALA A 231 12.22 8.47 -18.04
N LYS A 232 12.39 7.68 -16.98
CA LYS A 232 13.42 6.65 -16.87
C LYS A 232 12.93 5.51 -15.98
N GLY A 233 13.22 4.28 -16.38
CA GLY A 233 13.10 3.09 -15.55
C GLY A 233 14.23 2.98 -14.53
N ILE A 234 13.89 2.55 -13.31
CA ILE A 234 14.86 2.37 -12.23
C ILE A 234 14.89 0.96 -11.65
N ILE A 235 13.83 0.18 -11.86
CA ILE A 235 13.75 -1.25 -11.54
C ILE A 235 13.16 -1.96 -12.75
N TYR A 236 13.74 -3.07 -13.16
CA TYR A 236 13.26 -3.91 -14.25
C TYR A 236 13.04 -5.34 -13.74
N MET A 237 12.29 -6.13 -14.50
CA MET A 237 12.13 -7.55 -14.23
C MET A 237 13.39 -8.33 -14.65
N PRO A 238 13.57 -9.59 -14.18
CA PRO A 238 14.65 -10.45 -14.64
C PRO A 238 14.60 -10.61 -16.17
N GLU A 239 15.75 -10.87 -16.79
CA GLU A 239 15.81 -11.23 -18.20
C GLU A 239 15.34 -12.68 -18.42
N HIS A 240 14.97 -13.01 -19.65
CA HIS A 240 14.58 -14.36 -20.08
C HIS A 240 13.40 -14.95 -19.28
N LEU A 241 12.43 -14.12 -18.90
CA LEU A 241 11.18 -14.59 -18.35
C LEU A 241 10.44 -15.42 -19.39
N THR A 242 9.85 -16.53 -18.92
CA THR A 242 9.08 -17.44 -19.75
C THR A 242 7.63 -17.47 -19.30
N HIS A 243 6.79 -18.19 -20.03
CA HIS A 243 5.39 -18.34 -19.69
C HIS A 243 5.12 -18.94 -18.31
N SER A 244 6.09 -19.59 -17.65
CA SER A 244 5.92 -20.07 -16.26
C SER A 244 5.88 -18.95 -15.23
N GLN A 245 6.41 -17.76 -15.56
CA GLN A 245 6.41 -16.60 -14.67
C GLN A 245 5.27 -15.62 -14.98
N LYS A 246 4.34 -15.95 -15.88
CA LYS A 246 3.14 -15.13 -16.08
C LYS A 246 2.16 -15.37 -14.94
N TRP A 247 1.33 -14.38 -14.63
CA TRP A 247 0.22 -14.60 -13.71
C TRP A 247 -0.76 -15.61 -14.30
N SER A 248 -1.23 -16.57 -13.50
CA SER A 248 -2.07 -17.69 -13.98
C SER A 248 -3.39 -17.25 -14.60
N HIS A 249 -3.87 -16.05 -14.27
CA HIS A 249 -5.11 -15.46 -14.79
C HIS A 249 -4.86 -14.34 -15.79
N ALA A 250 -3.62 -14.18 -16.27
CA ALA A 250 -3.33 -13.27 -17.38
C ALA A 250 -4.20 -13.66 -18.59
N VAL A 251 -4.90 -12.67 -19.14
CA VAL A 251 -5.88 -12.85 -20.22
C VAL A 251 -5.25 -12.80 -21.61
N ASP A 252 -3.94 -12.58 -21.67
CA ASP A 252 -3.12 -12.67 -22.87
C ASP A 252 -1.78 -13.38 -22.54
N GLN A 253 -0.72 -13.09 -23.30
CA GLN A 253 0.59 -13.68 -23.09
C GLN A 253 1.25 -13.36 -21.73
N GLY A 254 0.79 -12.33 -21.01
CA GLY A 254 1.21 -11.97 -19.65
C GLY A 254 2.64 -11.39 -19.52
N ILE A 255 3.58 -11.85 -20.34
CA ILE A 255 4.95 -11.35 -20.50
C ILE A 255 5.14 -11.04 -21.99
N TYR A 256 5.49 -9.81 -22.34
CA TYR A 256 5.37 -9.32 -23.72
C TYR A 256 6.69 -9.41 -24.49
N ASN A 257 7.82 -9.17 -23.82
CA ASN A 257 9.16 -9.09 -24.41
C ASN A 257 10.20 -9.94 -23.67
N GLY A 258 9.77 -10.87 -22.82
CA GLY A 258 10.64 -11.83 -22.15
C GLY A 258 11.42 -11.27 -20.96
N GLY A 259 10.95 -10.17 -20.35
CA GLY A 259 11.60 -9.56 -19.19
C GLY A 259 12.69 -8.52 -19.53
N GLY A 260 13.44 -8.12 -18.50
CA GLY A 260 14.52 -7.14 -18.63
C GLY A 260 14.06 -5.75 -19.10
N ILE A 261 14.98 -5.04 -19.77
CA ILE A 261 14.73 -3.68 -20.27
C ILE A 261 13.66 -3.66 -21.37
N ASN A 262 13.59 -4.70 -22.19
CA ASN A 262 12.62 -4.78 -23.29
C ASN A 262 11.18 -4.99 -22.80
N GLU A 263 10.99 -5.64 -21.65
CA GLU A 263 9.67 -5.67 -20.97
C GLU A 263 9.29 -4.30 -20.41
N GLY A 264 10.23 -3.37 -20.33
CA GLY A 264 10.02 -2.09 -19.68
C GLY A 264 10.15 -2.17 -18.16
N PRO A 265 10.26 -1.01 -17.50
CA PRO A 265 10.50 -0.98 -16.06
C PRO A 265 9.31 -1.48 -15.26
N TYR A 266 9.61 -2.04 -14.10
CA TYR A 266 8.65 -2.28 -13.03
C TYR A 266 8.38 -1.02 -12.19
N VAL A 267 9.43 -0.22 -11.98
CA VAL A 267 9.34 1.10 -11.34
C VAL A 267 10.02 2.12 -12.23
N ALA A 268 9.30 3.20 -12.53
CA ALA A 268 9.78 4.32 -13.35
C ALA A 268 9.64 5.64 -12.59
N ILE A 269 10.42 6.63 -13.03
CA ILE A 269 10.37 8.00 -12.53
C ILE A 269 10.32 8.97 -13.70
N SER A 270 9.75 10.15 -13.48
CA SER A 270 9.74 11.22 -14.47
C SER A 270 10.00 12.60 -13.86
N LYS A 271 10.44 13.52 -14.71
CA LYS A 271 10.70 14.92 -14.39
C LYS A 271 9.96 15.78 -15.40
N ILE A 272 9.02 16.59 -14.91
CA ILE A 272 8.30 17.55 -15.76
C ILE A 272 8.18 18.89 -15.03
N GLY A 273 8.60 19.97 -15.69
CA GLY A 273 8.65 21.29 -15.05
C GLY A 273 9.46 21.23 -13.75
N LYS A 274 8.99 21.87 -12.67
CA LYS A 274 9.73 21.91 -11.40
C LYS A 274 9.59 20.64 -10.56
N GLY A 275 8.55 19.84 -10.80
CA GLY A 275 8.22 18.66 -10.00
C GLY A 275 8.69 17.34 -10.59
N LYS A 276 8.23 16.25 -9.97
CA LYS A 276 8.62 14.87 -10.25
C LYS A 276 7.43 13.93 -10.20
N ALA A 277 7.53 12.79 -10.85
CA ALA A 277 6.61 11.68 -10.62
C ALA A 277 7.32 10.34 -10.49
N ALA A 278 6.66 9.40 -9.83
CA ALA A 278 7.05 8.00 -9.74
C ALA A 278 5.88 7.10 -10.11
N PHE A 279 6.18 5.93 -10.66
CA PHE A 279 5.20 4.99 -11.18
C PHE A 279 5.61 3.57 -10.78
N ILE A 280 4.69 2.83 -10.16
CA ILE A 280 4.90 1.46 -9.65
C ILE A 280 3.81 0.58 -10.26
N GLY A 281 4.19 -0.49 -10.96
CA GLY A 281 3.25 -1.33 -11.71
C GLY A 281 2.46 -2.37 -10.90
N ASP A 282 2.61 -2.37 -9.58
CA ASP A 282 2.04 -3.36 -8.66
C ASP A 282 1.85 -2.75 -7.27
N SER A 283 0.63 -2.81 -6.76
CA SER A 283 0.29 -2.30 -5.42
C SER A 283 0.81 -3.21 -4.31
N SER A 284 1.08 -4.49 -4.60
CA SER A 284 1.56 -5.44 -3.60
C SER A 284 2.93 -5.11 -3.05
N LEU A 285 3.79 -4.45 -3.83
CA LEU A 285 5.08 -3.93 -3.35
C LEU A 285 4.92 -2.91 -2.21
N VAL A 286 3.77 -2.25 -2.14
CA VAL A 286 3.49 -1.15 -1.20
C VAL A 286 2.62 -1.59 -0.04
N GLU A 287 1.74 -2.57 -0.26
CA GLU A 287 0.72 -2.93 0.72
C GLU A 287 1.26 -3.63 1.98
N ASP A 288 0.45 -3.61 3.02
CA ASP A 288 0.64 -4.31 4.29
C ASP A 288 -0.61 -5.09 4.72
N ARG A 289 -0.48 -5.91 5.76
CA ARG A 289 -1.55 -6.78 6.28
C ARG A 289 -2.49 -6.10 7.27
N SER A 290 -2.99 -4.90 6.96
CA SER A 290 -3.91 -4.17 7.83
C SER A 290 -5.20 -3.64 7.16
N PRO A 291 -5.96 -4.46 6.40
CA PRO A 291 -7.21 -4.00 5.82
C PRO A 291 -8.18 -3.53 6.91
N LYS A 292 -8.69 -2.31 6.73
CA LYS A 292 -9.61 -1.59 7.61
C LYS A 292 -11.07 -1.86 7.25
N TYR A 293 -11.40 -1.88 5.96
CA TYR A 293 -12.77 -1.95 5.45
C TYR A 293 -13.13 -3.36 4.96
N LEU A 294 -14.43 -3.65 4.97
CA LEU A 294 -14.99 -4.84 4.31
C LEU A 294 -15.25 -4.55 2.83
N ARG A 295 -15.42 -5.60 2.02
CA ARG A 295 -15.75 -5.44 0.61
C ARG A 295 -17.13 -4.79 0.45
N GLU A 296 -17.23 -3.80 -0.43
CA GLU A 296 -18.48 -3.08 -0.72
C GLU A 296 -19.56 -3.91 -1.42
N ASP A 297 -19.17 -4.95 -2.17
CA ASP A 297 -20.09 -5.82 -2.91
C ASP A 297 -20.79 -6.86 -2.02
N ASN A 298 -20.05 -7.43 -1.05
CA ASN A 298 -20.52 -8.61 -0.30
C ASN A 298 -20.23 -8.58 1.21
N GLY A 299 -19.59 -7.54 1.73
CA GLY A 299 -19.31 -7.38 3.17
C GLY A 299 -18.28 -8.37 3.74
N LYS A 300 -17.58 -9.15 2.90
CA LYS A 300 -16.54 -10.07 3.39
C LYS A 300 -15.27 -9.30 3.78
N PRO A 301 -14.44 -9.86 4.68
CA PRO A 301 -13.12 -9.31 4.96
C PRO A 301 -12.21 -9.34 3.72
N LYS A 302 -11.31 -8.37 3.64
CA LYS A 302 -10.26 -8.29 2.62
C LYS A 302 -9.01 -9.05 3.09
N LYS A 303 -8.18 -9.44 2.12
CA LYS A 303 -6.87 -10.04 2.35
C LYS A 303 -5.86 -9.26 1.52
N THR A 304 -4.79 -8.85 2.15
CA THR A 304 -3.70 -8.07 1.56
C THR A 304 -2.37 -8.74 1.83
N TYR A 305 -1.35 -8.36 1.07
CA TYR A 305 0.01 -8.87 1.20
C TYR A 305 0.79 -8.03 2.22
N ASP A 306 1.96 -8.50 2.67
CA ASP A 306 2.84 -7.71 3.57
C ASP A 306 4.05 -7.19 2.80
N GLY A 307 3.81 -6.79 1.55
CA GLY A 307 4.87 -6.56 0.57
C GLY A 307 5.75 -5.36 0.91
N PHE A 308 5.27 -4.39 1.69
CA PHE A 308 6.14 -3.33 2.23
C PHE A 308 7.36 -3.89 2.98
N LYS A 309 7.20 -5.02 3.67
CA LYS A 309 8.27 -5.68 4.45
C LYS A 309 9.05 -6.73 3.67
N GLU A 310 8.65 -7.03 2.44
CA GLU A 310 9.33 -8.00 1.61
C GLU A 310 10.55 -7.41 0.92
N GLN A 311 11.58 -8.24 0.75
CA GLN A 311 12.85 -7.85 0.15
C GLN A 311 13.36 -6.50 0.71
N ASP A 312 13.64 -5.52 -0.15
CA ASP A 312 13.95 -4.15 0.21
C ASP A 312 12.84 -3.15 -0.22
N ASN A 313 11.58 -3.60 -0.35
CA ASN A 313 10.47 -2.79 -0.87
C ASN A 313 10.26 -1.51 -0.06
N GLY A 314 10.12 -1.61 1.27
CA GLY A 314 9.96 -0.45 2.16
C GLY A 314 11.15 0.51 2.12
N LYS A 315 12.36 0.00 1.83
CA LYS A 315 13.57 0.83 1.66
C LYS A 315 13.55 1.60 0.35
N LEU A 316 13.17 0.94 -0.75
CA LEU A 316 12.95 1.58 -2.04
C LEU A 316 11.93 2.71 -1.91
N LEU A 317 10.79 2.43 -1.28
CA LEU A 317 9.69 3.39 -1.07
C LEU A 317 10.09 4.58 -0.19
N ASN A 318 10.88 4.33 0.87
CA ASN A 318 11.44 5.39 1.71
C ASN A 318 12.38 6.30 0.91
N ASN A 319 13.35 5.71 0.20
CA ASN A 319 14.30 6.46 -0.64
C ASN A 319 13.58 7.24 -1.76
N LEU A 320 12.54 6.65 -2.36
CA LEU A 320 11.70 7.28 -3.38
C LEU A 320 11.01 8.51 -2.82
N THR A 321 10.37 8.40 -1.65
CA THR A 321 9.75 9.54 -0.94
C THR A 321 10.78 10.64 -0.66
N THR A 322 11.97 10.27 -0.15
CA THR A 322 13.05 11.23 0.09
C THR A 322 13.48 11.96 -1.18
N TRP A 323 13.56 11.27 -2.32
CA TRP A 323 13.86 11.92 -3.60
C TRP A 323 12.74 12.87 -4.02
N LEU A 324 11.48 12.41 -4.00
CA LEU A 324 10.31 13.21 -4.37
C LEU A 324 10.13 14.47 -3.51
N GLY A 325 10.55 14.41 -2.25
CA GLY A 325 10.54 15.54 -1.32
C GLY A 325 11.48 16.69 -1.69
N LYS A 326 12.56 16.41 -2.43
CA LYS A 326 13.58 17.42 -2.79
C LYS A 326 13.13 18.28 -3.96
N LYS A 327 13.32 19.60 -3.87
CA LYS A 327 13.12 20.51 -5.01
C LYS A 327 14.30 20.44 -5.97
N GLU A 328 14.05 20.54 -7.26
CA GLU A 328 15.05 20.52 -8.33
C GLU A 328 14.77 21.63 -9.34
N SER A 329 15.83 22.23 -9.88
CA SER A 329 15.73 23.33 -10.87
C SER A 329 15.51 22.85 -12.30
N GLN A 330 15.98 21.64 -12.62
CA GLN A 330 15.92 21.03 -13.93
C GLN A 330 14.48 20.73 -14.31
N SER A 331 14.16 20.87 -15.60
CA SER A 331 12.78 20.75 -16.09
C SER A 331 12.43 19.40 -16.71
N SER A 332 13.43 18.56 -17.01
CA SER A 332 13.26 17.27 -17.66
C SER A 332 14.41 16.29 -17.34
N MET A 333 14.24 15.00 -17.62
CA MET A 333 15.25 13.97 -17.34
C MET A 333 16.55 14.17 -18.13
N LYS A 334 16.46 14.65 -19.37
CA LYS A 334 17.65 14.95 -20.20
C LYS A 334 18.56 16.02 -19.57
N ASP A 335 18.02 16.89 -18.72
CA ASP A 335 18.77 17.97 -18.08
C ASP A 335 19.39 17.55 -16.74
N MET A 336 19.12 16.31 -16.29
CA MET A 336 19.54 15.79 -14.97
C MET A 336 20.95 15.18 -14.97
N GLY A 337 21.65 15.15 -16.11
CA GLY A 337 23.03 14.65 -16.20
C GLY A 337 23.18 13.14 -16.01
N ILE A 338 22.14 12.36 -16.36
CA ILE A 338 22.10 10.90 -16.24
C ILE A 338 22.06 10.23 -17.63
N LYS A 339 22.34 8.92 -17.66
CA LYS A 339 22.09 8.10 -18.86
C LYS A 339 20.58 7.91 -19.06
N LEU A 340 20.07 8.42 -20.18
CA LEU A 340 18.68 8.22 -20.58
C LEU A 340 18.43 6.78 -21.03
N ASP A 341 17.18 6.36 -20.91
CA ASP A 341 16.71 5.09 -21.45
C ASP A 341 16.40 5.20 -22.94
N ASN A 342 16.14 4.05 -23.55
CA ASN A 342 15.46 3.97 -24.83
C ASN A 342 13.96 3.86 -24.61
N LYS A 343 13.17 4.14 -25.66
CA LYS A 343 11.75 3.81 -25.63
C LYS A 343 11.57 2.30 -25.45
N THR A 344 10.61 1.91 -24.62
CA THR A 344 10.23 0.50 -24.47
C THR A 344 9.67 -0.01 -25.80
N PRO A 345 10.10 -1.18 -26.31
CA PRO A 345 9.50 -1.77 -27.49
C PRO A 345 8.06 -2.20 -27.18
N LEU A 346 7.11 -1.69 -27.96
CA LEU A 346 5.69 -1.94 -27.79
C LEU A 346 5.14 -2.83 -28.90
N LEU A 347 4.23 -3.71 -28.52
CA LEU A 347 3.40 -4.47 -29.44
C LEU A 347 2.29 -3.57 -30.00
N ASN A 348 1.76 -3.91 -31.17
CA ASN A 348 0.78 -3.05 -31.85
C ASN A 348 -0.47 -2.78 -31.00
N PHE A 349 -0.97 -3.78 -30.25
CA PHE A 349 -2.15 -3.64 -29.41
C PHE A 349 -1.92 -2.77 -28.16
N GLU A 350 -0.67 -2.44 -27.83
CA GLU A 350 -0.35 -1.53 -26.73
C GLU A 350 -0.52 -0.06 -27.12
N GLN A 351 -0.75 0.23 -28.41
CA GLN A 351 -1.24 1.54 -28.83
C GLN A 351 -2.73 1.67 -28.52
N PRO A 352 -3.17 2.75 -27.85
CA PRO A 352 -4.55 2.89 -27.39
C PRO A 352 -5.59 2.60 -28.47
N GLU A 353 -5.44 3.20 -29.64
CA GLU A 353 -6.33 3.10 -30.80
C GLU A 353 -6.38 1.70 -31.43
N ASN A 354 -5.32 0.90 -31.25
CA ASN A 354 -5.21 -0.45 -31.80
C ASN A 354 -5.48 -1.53 -30.77
N SER A 355 -5.73 -1.14 -29.52
CA SER A 355 -5.98 -2.09 -28.44
C SER A 355 -7.30 -2.82 -28.64
N ILE A 356 -7.33 -4.08 -28.20
CA ILE A 356 -8.53 -4.91 -28.19
C ILE A 356 -8.77 -5.44 -26.79
N GLU A 357 -10.04 -5.63 -26.47
CA GLU A 357 -10.51 -6.29 -25.26
C GLU A 357 -10.36 -7.80 -25.47
N PRO A 358 -9.41 -8.49 -24.78
CA PRO A 358 -9.09 -9.89 -25.04
C PRO A 358 -10.14 -10.84 -24.45
N GLN A 359 -10.85 -10.41 -23.41
CA GLN A 359 -11.94 -11.11 -22.75
C GLN A 359 -13.04 -10.13 -22.41
N LYS A 360 -14.29 -10.61 -22.44
CA LYS A 360 -15.44 -9.76 -22.15
C LYS A 360 -15.39 -9.18 -20.73
N GLU A 361 -15.58 -7.87 -20.63
CA GLU A 361 -15.65 -7.16 -19.36
C GLU A 361 -17.10 -6.78 -18.96
N PRO A 362 -17.43 -6.74 -17.65
CA PRO A 362 -16.57 -7.10 -16.53
C PRO A 362 -16.33 -8.62 -16.54
N TRP A 363 -15.16 -9.05 -16.06
CA TRP A 363 -14.75 -10.46 -16.06
C TRP A 363 -15.69 -11.37 -15.25
N THR A 364 -16.54 -10.78 -14.40
CA THR A 364 -17.72 -11.42 -13.84
C THR A 364 -18.84 -10.40 -13.63
N ASN A 365 -20.08 -10.86 -13.59
CA ASN A 365 -21.21 -9.98 -13.30
C ASN A 365 -21.18 -9.50 -11.84
N PRO A 366 -21.44 -8.22 -11.58
CA PRO A 366 -21.72 -7.72 -10.24
C PRO A 366 -22.79 -8.56 -9.53
N ILE A 367 -22.61 -8.80 -8.23
CA ILE A 367 -23.63 -9.46 -7.40
C ILE A 367 -24.92 -8.64 -7.43
N GLU A 368 -26.06 -9.30 -7.41
CA GLU A 368 -27.37 -8.63 -7.42
C GLU A 368 -27.47 -7.54 -6.36
N GLY A 369 -27.92 -6.36 -6.78
CA GLY A 369 -28.10 -5.18 -5.93
C GLY A 369 -26.83 -4.37 -5.65
N TYR A 370 -25.65 -4.80 -6.09
CA TYR A 370 -24.42 -4.01 -5.98
C TYR A 370 -24.24 -3.10 -7.21
N LYS A 371 -24.00 -1.82 -6.99
CA LYS A 371 -23.73 -0.80 -8.01
C LYS A 371 -22.47 -0.02 -7.62
N TRP A 372 -21.37 -0.23 -8.34
CA TRP A 372 -20.06 0.39 -8.07
C TRP A 372 -20.10 1.93 -8.03
N TYR A 373 -21.06 2.54 -8.73
CA TYR A 373 -21.25 3.99 -8.82
C TYR A 373 -22.25 4.56 -7.80
N ASP A 374 -22.87 3.72 -6.95
CA ASP A 374 -23.88 4.13 -5.98
C ASP A 374 -23.57 3.53 -4.59
N ARG A 375 -23.00 4.38 -3.72
CA ARG A 375 -22.60 4.02 -2.35
C ARG A 375 -23.77 3.60 -1.46
N SER A 376 -25.02 3.92 -1.82
CA SER A 376 -26.19 3.43 -1.07
C SER A 376 -26.36 1.90 -1.17
N THR A 377 -25.77 1.29 -2.20
CA THR A 377 -25.78 -0.17 -2.41
C THR A 377 -24.68 -0.91 -1.63
N PHE A 378 -23.71 -0.17 -1.10
CA PHE A 378 -22.52 -0.75 -0.50
C PHE A 378 -22.83 -1.43 0.84
N LYS A 379 -22.28 -2.63 1.04
CA LYS A 379 -22.51 -3.43 2.25
C LYS A 379 -21.92 -2.77 3.50
N LYS A 380 -22.59 -2.98 4.64
CA LYS A 380 -22.12 -2.56 5.96
C LYS A 380 -20.64 -2.87 6.19
N GLY A 381 -19.91 -1.89 6.71
CA GLY A 381 -18.49 -2.01 7.03
C GLY A 381 -17.54 -1.75 5.86
N SER A 382 -18.05 -1.52 4.64
CA SER A 382 -17.24 -0.93 3.59
C SER A 382 -17.09 0.59 3.79
N SER A 383 -16.07 1.16 3.15
CA SER A 383 -15.92 2.61 3.08
C SER A 383 -17.14 3.25 2.40
N GLY A 384 -17.62 4.37 2.92
CA GLY A 384 -18.72 5.13 2.33
C GLY A 384 -20.12 4.48 2.39
N SER A 385 -20.31 3.35 3.07
CA SER A 385 -21.64 2.72 3.19
C SER A 385 -22.59 3.56 4.05
N ASN A 386 -23.78 3.84 3.50
CA ASN A 386 -24.87 4.52 4.21
C ASN A 386 -25.74 3.57 5.04
N GLN A 387 -25.43 2.26 5.04
CA GLN A 387 -26.14 1.28 5.86
C GLN A 387 -25.77 1.50 7.33
N ARG A 388 -26.52 2.39 7.99
CA ARG A 388 -26.55 2.51 9.45
C ARG A 388 -26.90 1.14 10.01
N GLY A 389 -26.15 0.69 11.01
CA GLY A 389 -26.55 -0.50 11.76
C GLY A 389 -27.98 -0.33 12.23
N ALA A 390 -28.80 -1.37 12.08
CA ALA A 390 -29.96 -1.47 12.95
C ALA A 390 -29.47 -1.30 14.39
N ASP A 391 -30.17 -0.46 15.14
CA ASP A 391 -29.99 -0.30 16.56
C ASP A 391 -30.34 -1.64 17.23
N ASP A 392 -29.33 -2.49 17.39
CA ASP A 392 -29.39 -3.62 18.30
C ASP A 392 -28.92 -3.15 19.69
N GLY A 393 -29.31 -1.95 20.15
CA GLY A 393 -29.24 -1.53 21.55
C GLY A 393 -27.95 -1.86 22.31
N VAL A 394 -26.79 -1.67 21.68
CA VAL A 394 -25.49 -1.74 22.37
C VAL A 394 -24.80 -0.41 22.14
N ASP A 395 -24.84 0.44 23.17
CA ASP A 395 -24.20 1.75 23.23
C ASP A 395 -22.75 1.68 22.71
N ASP A 396 -22.59 2.25 21.52
CA ASP A 396 -21.32 2.49 20.86
C ASP A 396 -20.65 3.71 21.51
N LYS A 397 -19.97 3.45 22.62
CA LYS A 397 -18.87 4.29 23.11
C LYS A 397 -17.67 3.42 23.42
N SER A 398 -16.99 2.95 22.38
CA SER A 398 -15.55 2.77 22.48
C SER A 398 -14.87 3.01 21.14
N SER A 399 -14.57 4.27 20.89
CA SER A 399 -13.30 4.65 20.29
C SER A 399 -12.19 4.04 21.15
N SER A 400 -11.79 2.80 20.86
CA SER A 400 -10.64 2.22 21.52
C SER A 400 -9.36 2.72 20.83
N HIS A 401 -8.98 3.95 21.14
CA HIS A 401 -7.63 4.09 21.64
C HIS A 401 -7.55 3.14 22.84
N GLN A 402 -6.65 2.15 22.85
CA GLN A 402 -5.85 1.87 24.04
C GLN A 402 -4.92 0.64 23.97
N ASN A 403 -3.71 0.94 24.45
CA ASN A 403 -2.81 0.20 25.34
C ASN A 403 -2.25 -1.17 24.94
N GLN A 404 -0.92 -1.17 24.77
CA GLN A 404 -0.04 -2.30 24.46
C GLN A 404 0.23 -3.27 25.64
N ASN A 405 -0.61 -3.31 26.70
CA ASN A 405 -0.28 -4.02 27.96
C ASN A 405 -1.21 -5.17 28.37
N ALA A 406 -2.19 -5.58 27.56
CA ALA A 406 -3.10 -6.68 27.91
C ALA A 406 -2.36 -8.05 27.97
N LYS A 407 -2.47 -8.78 29.09
CA LYS A 407 -1.88 -10.12 29.31
C LYS A 407 -2.96 -11.17 29.59
N VAL A 408 -2.72 -12.40 29.12
CA VAL A 408 -3.62 -13.56 29.31
C VAL A 408 -2.87 -14.72 29.96
N GLU A 409 -3.48 -15.30 30.99
CA GLU A 409 -3.01 -16.52 31.65
C GLU A 409 -4.10 -17.60 31.56
N LEU A 410 -3.66 -18.85 31.37
CA LEU A 410 -4.54 -20.03 31.27
C LEU A 410 -4.23 -21.02 32.38
N THR A 411 -5.26 -21.47 33.09
CA THR A 411 -5.18 -22.59 34.04
C THR A 411 -5.94 -23.78 33.46
N LEU A 412 -5.20 -24.74 32.92
CA LEU A 412 -5.72 -25.97 32.33
C LEU A 412 -5.71 -27.11 33.36
N PRO A 413 -6.64 -28.09 33.27
CA PRO A 413 -6.62 -29.27 34.11
C PRO A 413 -5.60 -30.29 33.59
N GLN A 414 -5.07 -31.10 34.51
CA GLN A 414 -4.24 -32.26 34.16
C GLN A 414 -5.08 -33.34 33.45
N ASN A 415 -4.46 -34.09 32.55
CA ASN A 415 -5.04 -35.28 31.90
C ASN A 415 -6.31 -35.03 31.05
N ILE A 416 -6.25 -34.09 30.11
CA ILE A 416 -7.33 -33.88 29.12
C ILE A 416 -7.42 -35.09 28.17
N GLN A 417 -8.55 -35.79 28.20
CA GLN A 417 -8.81 -36.97 27.36
C GLN A 417 -9.74 -36.63 26.17
N PRO A 418 -9.54 -37.26 24.99
CA PRO A 418 -10.47 -37.16 23.88
C PRO A 418 -11.90 -37.51 24.29
N HIS A 419 -12.85 -36.73 23.79
CA HIS A 419 -14.29 -36.88 24.01
C HIS A 419 -14.80 -36.76 25.46
N HIS A 420 -13.94 -36.40 26.40
CA HIS A 420 -14.33 -36.15 27.80
C HIS A 420 -14.35 -34.64 28.07
N PRO A 421 -15.45 -34.08 28.61
CA PRO A 421 -15.49 -32.69 29.02
C PRO A 421 -14.46 -32.35 30.10
N PHE A 422 -13.86 -31.16 30.00
CA PHE A 422 -12.97 -30.60 31.00
C PHE A 422 -13.21 -29.09 31.16
N GLN A 423 -12.81 -28.53 32.30
CA GLN A 423 -12.94 -27.10 32.58
C GLN A 423 -11.57 -26.45 32.69
N PHE A 424 -11.46 -25.21 32.23
CA PHE A 424 -10.25 -24.42 32.36
C PHE A 424 -10.60 -22.94 32.56
N THR A 425 -9.70 -22.22 33.21
CA THR A 425 -9.90 -20.83 33.58
C THR A 425 -9.00 -19.92 32.77
N ILE A 426 -9.55 -18.80 32.30
CA ILE A 426 -8.83 -17.72 31.64
C ILE A 426 -8.75 -16.55 32.61
N LYS A 427 -7.55 -15.98 32.81
CA LYS A 427 -7.34 -14.72 33.51
C LYS A 427 -6.82 -13.67 32.53
N LEU A 428 -7.48 -12.52 32.50
CA LEU A 428 -7.15 -11.34 31.69
C LEU A 428 -6.70 -10.22 32.62
N THR A 429 -5.57 -9.59 32.33
CA THR A 429 -5.02 -8.46 33.12
C THR A 429 -4.53 -7.35 32.20
N GLY A 430 -4.41 -6.13 32.74
CA GLY A 430 -3.96 -4.96 31.98
C GLY A 430 -5.06 -4.29 31.15
N TYR A 431 -6.33 -4.52 31.50
CA TYR A 431 -7.49 -3.83 30.94
C TYR A 431 -7.92 -2.66 31.82
N GLU A 432 -8.77 -1.76 31.31
CA GLU A 432 -9.31 -0.65 32.10
C GLU A 432 -10.15 -1.18 33.28
N PRO A 433 -10.02 -0.62 34.50
CA PRO A 433 -10.82 -0.99 35.65
C PRO A 433 -12.34 -0.84 35.43
N ASN A 434 -13.13 -1.77 35.96
CA ASN A 434 -14.60 -1.76 35.88
C ASN A 434 -15.18 -1.63 34.46
N SER A 435 -14.45 -2.10 33.45
CA SER A 435 -14.86 -2.08 32.03
C SER A 435 -15.37 -3.45 31.56
N THR A 436 -15.96 -3.52 30.36
CA THR A 436 -16.40 -4.78 29.77
C THR A 436 -15.47 -5.18 28.62
N ILE A 437 -14.91 -6.38 28.70
CA ILE A 437 -14.14 -7.02 27.62
C ILE A 437 -15.12 -7.85 26.79
N ASN A 438 -15.40 -7.41 25.55
CA ASN A 438 -16.37 -8.07 24.67
C ASN A 438 -15.71 -9.07 23.71
N ASP A 439 -16.48 -10.10 23.35
CA ASP A 439 -16.16 -11.10 22.32
C ASP A 439 -14.84 -11.87 22.55
N VAL A 440 -14.60 -12.27 23.81
CA VAL A 440 -13.49 -13.17 24.13
C VAL A 440 -13.84 -14.59 23.70
N ARG A 441 -13.00 -15.20 22.85
CA ARG A 441 -13.20 -16.55 22.31
C ARG A 441 -11.99 -17.43 22.53
N VAL A 442 -12.22 -18.73 22.69
CA VAL A 442 -11.16 -19.73 22.82
C VAL A 442 -11.27 -20.77 21.73
N GLY A 443 -10.17 -21.19 21.14
CA GLY A 443 -10.11 -22.30 20.18
C GLY A 443 -9.00 -23.29 20.52
N LEU A 444 -9.22 -24.56 20.18
CA LEU A 444 -8.24 -25.64 20.34
C LEU A 444 -8.01 -26.29 18.98
N TYR A 445 -6.76 -26.34 18.51
CA TYR A 445 -6.45 -26.80 17.16
C TYR A 445 -5.08 -27.48 17.05
N LYS A 446 -4.93 -28.38 16.08
CA LYS A 446 -3.63 -28.99 15.72
C LYS A 446 -2.96 -28.26 14.55
N ASP A 447 -1.70 -28.60 14.28
CA ASP A 447 -0.96 -28.11 13.11
C ASP A 447 -1.77 -28.27 11.81
N GLY A 448 -1.61 -27.31 10.89
CA GLY A 448 -2.47 -27.18 9.72
C GLY A 448 -3.84 -26.55 10.01
N GLY A 449 -4.14 -26.17 11.25
CA GLY A 449 -5.34 -25.39 11.62
C GLY A 449 -6.60 -26.21 11.86
N LYS A 450 -6.51 -27.55 11.86
CA LYS A 450 -7.62 -28.46 12.17
C LYS A 450 -8.18 -28.16 13.56
N GLN A 451 -9.41 -27.68 13.63
CA GLN A 451 -10.09 -27.42 14.90
C GLN A 451 -10.47 -28.75 15.56
N ILE A 452 -10.10 -28.91 16.83
CA ILE A 452 -10.39 -30.11 17.62
C ILE A 452 -11.23 -29.80 18.86
N GLY A 453 -11.39 -28.53 19.23
CA GLY A 453 -12.12 -28.11 20.43
C GLY A 453 -13.59 -27.79 20.20
N SER A 454 -14.43 -28.27 21.10
CA SER A 454 -15.82 -27.88 21.25
C SER A 454 -16.05 -27.33 22.66
N PHE A 455 -16.99 -26.40 22.82
CA PHE A 455 -17.25 -25.65 24.04
C PHE A 455 -18.73 -25.69 24.40
N SER A 456 -19.02 -25.66 25.70
CA SER A 456 -20.37 -25.74 26.25
C SER A 456 -20.69 -24.58 27.19
N SER A 457 -21.90 -24.04 27.08
CA SER A 457 -22.47 -23.04 27.99
C SER A 457 -23.30 -23.65 29.14
N ASN A 458 -23.71 -24.91 29.04
CA ASN A 458 -24.56 -25.61 30.02
C ASN A 458 -24.06 -27.03 30.39
N ARG A 459 -22.77 -27.30 30.12
CA ARG A 459 -22.03 -28.57 30.34
C ARG A 459 -22.49 -29.79 29.52
N ASN A 460 -23.70 -29.79 28.97
CA ASN A 460 -24.28 -30.95 28.29
C ASN A 460 -24.40 -30.80 26.76
N GLN A 461 -24.37 -29.56 26.25
CA GLN A 461 -24.43 -29.28 24.81
C GLN A 461 -23.15 -28.60 24.35
N PHE A 462 -22.47 -29.20 23.38
CA PHE A 462 -21.22 -28.73 22.82
C PHE A 462 -21.44 -28.26 21.39
N ASN A 463 -20.80 -27.14 21.00
CA ASN A 463 -20.79 -26.72 19.60
C ASN A 463 -19.95 -27.67 18.73
N THR A 464 -20.08 -27.54 17.41
CA THR A 464 -19.17 -28.21 16.47
C THR A 464 -17.74 -27.74 16.68
N PRO A 465 -16.71 -28.58 16.39
CA PRO A 465 -15.32 -28.20 16.58
C PRO A 465 -14.98 -26.85 15.93
N GLY A 466 -14.50 -25.92 16.74
CA GLY A 466 -14.35 -24.51 16.37
C GLY A 466 -14.02 -23.63 17.58
N TYR A 467 -14.21 -22.32 17.45
CA TYR A 467 -14.07 -21.41 18.58
C TYR A 467 -15.28 -21.47 19.50
N SER A 468 -15.08 -21.16 20.78
CA SER A 468 -16.16 -20.95 21.74
C SER A 468 -17.09 -19.82 21.27
N PRO A 469 -18.34 -19.80 21.74
CA PRO A 469 -19.16 -18.61 21.70
C PRO A 469 -18.42 -17.42 22.34
N GLY A 470 -18.63 -16.22 21.82
CA GLY A 470 -18.06 -14.99 22.36
C GLY A 470 -18.50 -14.76 23.80
N GLN A 471 -17.55 -14.44 24.67
CA GLN A 471 -17.78 -14.10 26.07
C GLN A 471 -17.62 -12.60 26.27
N SER A 472 -18.52 -12.00 27.05
CA SER A 472 -18.37 -10.62 27.54
C SER A 472 -18.13 -10.66 29.05
N ILE A 473 -16.99 -10.16 29.49
CA ILE A 473 -16.55 -10.27 30.89
C ILE A 473 -16.24 -8.88 31.45
N LYS A 474 -16.75 -8.57 32.64
CA LYS A 474 -16.42 -7.33 33.34
C LYS A 474 -15.10 -7.46 34.10
N THR A 475 -14.26 -6.43 34.00
CA THR A 475 -13.06 -6.31 34.84
C THR A 475 -13.42 -5.79 36.22
N ASN A 476 -12.60 -6.13 37.22
CA ASN A 476 -12.67 -5.58 38.56
C ASN A 476 -11.99 -4.19 38.63
N GLY A 477 -11.92 -3.60 39.83
CA GLY A 477 -11.27 -2.31 40.08
C GLY A 477 -9.76 -2.28 39.83
N ALA A 478 -9.12 -3.42 39.58
CA ALA A 478 -7.70 -3.52 39.21
C ALA A 478 -7.50 -3.79 37.71
N GLY A 479 -8.56 -3.80 36.90
CA GLY A 479 -8.45 -4.08 35.46
C GLY A 479 -8.26 -5.57 35.15
N GLU A 480 -8.62 -6.46 36.08
CA GLU A 480 -8.52 -7.91 35.91
C GLU A 480 -9.89 -8.55 35.71
N ALA A 481 -9.97 -9.59 34.88
CA ALA A 481 -11.16 -10.40 34.68
C ALA A 481 -10.79 -11.89 34.65
N SER A 482 -11.68 -12.75 35.14
CA SER A 482 -11.50 -14.20 35.02
C SER A 482 -12.82 -14.91 34.78
N PHE A 483 -12.79 -15.94 33.93
CA PHE A 483 -13.95 -16.77 33.62
C PHE A 483 -13.51 -18.20 33.29
N THR A 484 -14.44 -19.15 33.44
CA THR A 484 -14.20 -20.58 33.22
C THR A 484 -15.05 -21.07 32.05
N LEU A 485 -14.43 -21.83 31.14
CA LEU A 485 -15.13 -22.51 30.06
C LEU A 485 -15.10 -24.02 30.27
N THR A 486 -16.16 -24.69 29.80
CA THR A 486 -16.17 -26.15 29.66
C THR A 486 -15.91 -26.51 28.20
N ALA A 487 -14.91 -27.33 27.94
CA ALA A 487 -14.54 -27.77 26.59
C ALA A 487 -14.46 -29.31 26.49
N LYS A 488 -14.47 -29.80 25.26
CA LYS A 488 -14.26 -31.20 24.89
C LYS A 488 -13.41 -31.22 23.62
N VAL A 489 -12.44 -32.13 23.52
CA VAL A 489 -11.62 -32.28 22.31
C VAL A 489 -11.96 -33.54 21.54
N THR A 490 -11.81 -33.53 20.21
CA THR A 490 -12.09 -34.69 19.35
C THR A 490 -10.91 -35.63 19.18
N ASP A 491 -9.69 -35.17 19.47
CA ASP A 491 -8.42 -35.91 19.33
C ASP A 491 -7.56 -35.68 20.57
N GLU A 492 -6.49 -36.47 20.73
CA GLU A 492 -5.48 -36.24 21.77
C GLU A 492 -4.90 -34.83 21.68
N ILE A 493 -4.65 -34.20 22.83
CA ILE A 493 -4.09 -32.83 22.89
C ILE A 493 -2.59 -32.76 22.57
N LYS A 494 -1.94 -33.91 22.31
CA LYS A 494 -0.57 -33.95 21.84
C LYS A 494 -0.43 -33.11 20.56
N ASP A 495 0.52 -32.17 20.60
CA ASP A 495 0.80 -31.17 19.57
C ASP A 495 -0.36 -30.19 19.28
N ALA A 496 -1.35 -30.10 20.17
CA ALA A 496 -2.42 -29.12 20.05
C ALA A 496 -1.98 -27.73 20.56
N ASN A 497 -2.67 -26.71 20.09
CA ASN A 497 -2.54 -25.33 20.54
C ASN A 497 -3.89 -24.87 21.10
N ILE A 498 -3.85 -24.13 22.20
CA ILE A 498 -4.97 -23.33 22.70
C ILE A 498 -4.75 -21.88 22.34
N ARG A 499 -5.80 -21.20 21.85
CA ARG A 499 -5.74 -19.79 21.47
C ARG A 499 -6.90 -19.00 22.06
N VAL A 500 -6.58 -17.87 22.66
CA VAL A 500 -7.55 -16.88 23.16
C VAL A 500 -7.56 -15.69 22.20
N LYS A 501 -8.75 -15.25 21.82
CA LYS A 501 -8.98 -14.07 20.97
C LYS A 501 -9.94 -13.11 21.65
N GLN A 502 -9.85 -11.84 21.27
CA GLN A 502 -10.87 -10.83 21.51
C GLN A 502 -11.27 -10.27 20.14
N GLY A 503 -12.47 -10.62 19.67
CA GLY A 503 -12.82 -10.43 18.26
C GLY A 503 -11.85 -11.16 17.33
N LYS A 504 -11.16 -10.40 16.47
CA LYS A 504 -10.14 -10.93 15.54
C LYS A 504 -8.72 -10.90 16.12
N LYS A 505 -8.46 -10.14 17.20
CA LYS A 505 -7.14 -10.03 17.84
C LYS A 505 -6.79 -11.33 18.56
N ILE A 506 -5.60 -11.87 18.30
CA ILE A 506 -5.05 -12.99 19.07
C ILE A 506 -4.45 -12.40 20.35
N LEU A 507 -4.98 -12.81 21.50
CA LEU A 507 -4.46 -12.41 22.80
C LEU A 507 -3.37 -13.38 23.30
N LEU A 508 -3.54 -14.68 23.04
CA LEU A 508 -2.60 -15.72 23.43
C LEU A 508 -2.69 -16.89 22.45
N THR A 509 -1.55 -17.48 22.11
CA THR A 509 -1.47 -18.85 21.57
C THR A 509 -0.44 -19.61 22.38
N GLN A 510 -0.82 -20.77 22.90
CA GLN A 510 0.03 -21.60 23.74
C GLN A 510 -0.08 -23.07 23.31
N LYS A 511 1.05 -23.79 23.28
CA LYS A 511 1.05 -25.24 23.08
C LYS A 511 0.44 -25.95 24.28
N MET A 512 -0.37 -26.97 24.03
CA MET A 512 -0.89 -27.87 25.05
C MET A 512 0.09 -29.03 25.22
N ASN A 513 0.62 -29.18 26.43
CA ASN A 513 1.51 -30.27 26.81
C ASN A 513 0.72 -31.24 27.69
N GLU A 514 1.08 -32.52 27.62
CA GLU A 514 0.45 -33.59 28.41
C GLU A 514 0.69 -33.47 29.93
N LYS A 515 1.56 -32.54 30.35
CA LYS A 515 1.93 -32.26 31.75
C LYS A 515 1.85 -30.75 32.02
N PHE A 516 0.68 -30.23 32.39
CA PHE A 516 0.48 -28.83 32.81
C PHE A 516 -0.13 -28.78 34.18
#